data_AF-A0A5B8RXA8-F1
#
_entry.id   AF-A0A5B8RXA8-F1
#
_cell.length_a   1.000
_cell.length_b   1.000
_cell.length_c   1.000
_cell.angle_alpha   90.00
_cell.angle_beta   90.00
_cell.angle_gamma   90.00
#
_symmetry.space_group_name_H-M   'P 1'
#
loop_
_entity.id
_entity.type
_entity.pdbx_description
1 polymer ?
#
loop_
_entity_poly.entity_id
_entity_poly.type
_entity_poly.pdbx_seq_one_letter_code
_entity_poly.pdbx_strand_id
1 'polypeptide(L)'
;MLDLVRPFSFLTIRHPSRLPLWINWLLPALATLVVLVVLARLGSSVNVFGSQGLLDRLLGFTQTLAGFYIAALAAVSSFNSPHLDRTMPNPAPTMYIKYNGVMQKVAATRRRFLTSMFAYLTALSFLFTLAAIATLVLAPALGKSMASSLHWPGLGMFLFAIIQMTCVTFWGLFYLGERMLTPD
;
A
#
# COMPACT_ATOMS: atom_id res chain seq x y z
N MET A 1 -2.06 -15.73 16.53
CA MET A 1 -2.04 -16.02 15.07
C MET A 1 -2.57 -14.86 14.22
N LEU A 2 -3.66 -14.17 14.56
CA LEU A 2 -4.15 -13.01 13.79
C LEU A 2 -3.23 -11.76 13.83
N ASP A 3 -2.26 -11.69 14.74
CA ASP A 3 -1.41 -10.50 14.89
C ASP A 3 -0.45 -10.28 13.69
N LEU A 4 -0.12 -11.33 12.93
CA LEU A 4 0.70 -11.23 11.70
C LEU A 4 0.04 -10.42 10.58
N VAL A 5 -1.30 -10.40 10.54
CA VAL A 5 -2.08 -9.69 9.51
C VAL A 5 -2.44 -8.27 9.97
N ARG A 6 -2.07 -7.87 11.19
CA ARG A 6 -2.38 -6.52 11.70
C ARG A 6 -1.87 -5.35 10.86
N PRO A 7 -0.74 -5.42 10.14
CA PRO A 7 -0.37 -4.33 9.24
C PRO A 7 -1.49 -3.98 8.24
N PHE A 8 -2.30 -4.95 7.84
CA PHE A 8 -3.46 -4.76 6.94
C PHE A 8 -4.70 -4.16 7.62
N SER A 9 -4.68 -3.96 8.94
CA SER A 9 -5.78 -3.32 9.68
C SER A 9 -6.07 -1.90 9.20
N PHE A 10 -5.11 -1.23 8.56
CA PHE A 10 -5.31 0.07 7.91
C PHE A 10 -6.51 0.06 6.94
N LEU A 11 -6.66 -1.02 6.16
CA LEU A 11 -7.76 -1.15 5.19
C LEU A 11 -9.13 -1.28 5.85
N THR A 12 -9.17 -1.57 7.15
CA THR A 12 -10.42 -1.68 7.93
C THR A 12 -10.84 -0.35 8.56
N ILE A 13 -10.02 0.70 8.46
CA ILE A 13 -10.33 2.03 9.00
C ILE A 13 -11.53 2.59 8.23
N ARG A 14 -12.58 2.96 8.98
CA ARG A 14 -13.81 3.53 8.43
C ARG A 14 -13.86 5.02 8.75
N HIS A 15 -13.97 5.84 7.70
CA HIS A 15 -14.26 7.26 7.82
C HIS A 15 -15.67 7.53 7.30
N PRO A 16 -16.42 8.50 7.89
CA PRO A 16 -17.75 8.87 7.38
C PRO A 16 -17.71 9.37 5.94
N SER A 17 -16.64 10.06 5.55
CA SER A 17 -16.35 10.26 4.12
C SER A 17 -15.94 8.94 3.46
N ARG A 18 -16.45 8.66 2.26
CA ARG A 18 -16.02 7.50 1.46
C ARG A 18 -14.54 7.58 1.01
N LEU A 19 -13.82 8.67 1.26
CA LEU A 19 -12.43 8.91 0.82
C LEU A 19 -11.45 7.73 1.02
N PRO A 20 -11.40 7.02 2.16
CA PRO A 20 -10.48 5.88 2.30
C PRO A 20 -10.77 4.74 1.31
N LEU A 21 -12.04 4.51 0.97
CA LEU A 21 -12.41 3.52 -0.05
C LEU A 21 -11.99 3.97 -1.45
N TRP A 22 -12.07 5.28 -1.72
CA TRP A 22 -11.65 5.85 -2.99
C TRP A 22 -10.14 5.73 -3.18
N ILE A 23 -9.36 6.12 -2.16
CA ILE A 23 -7.89 6.12 -2.22
C ILE A 23 -7.33 4.69 -2.20
N ASN A 24 -7.88 3.79 -1.39
CA ASN A 24 -7.33 2.44 -1.24
C ASN A 24 -7.75 1.47 -2.36
N TRP A 25 -8.90 1.71 -3.02
CA TRP A 25 -9.47 0.74 -3.96
C TRP A 25 -9.85 1.36 -5.29
N LEU A 26 -10.71 2.39 -5.31
CA LEU A 26 -11.28 2.87 -6.57
C LEU A 26 -10.23 3.54 -7.47
N LEU A 27 -9.45 4.48 -6.92
CA LEU A 27 -8.39 5.17 -7.66
C LEU A 27 -7.32 4.19 -8.16
N PRO A 28 -6.77 3.28 -7.33
CA PRO A 28 -5.82 2.28 -7.80
C PRO A 28 -6.42 1.34 -8.85
N ALA A 29 -7.67 0.89 -8.71
CA ALA A 29 -8.31 0.01 -9.67
C ALA A 29 -8.52 0.70 -11.03
N LEU A 30 -9.01 1.94 -11.02
CA LEU A 30 -9.21 2.72 -12.25
C LEU A 30 -7.87 3.01 -12.95
N ALA A 31 -6.86 3.46 -12.20
CA ALA A 31 -5.54 3.72 -12.76
C ALA A 31 -4.88 2.42 -13.30
N THR A 32 -5.03 1.30 -12.60
CA THR A 32 -4.55 -0.01 -13.07
C THR A 32 -5.23 -0.41 -14.38
N LEU A 33 -6.56 -0.26 -14.46
CA LEU A 33 -7.30 -0.57 -15.67
C LEU A 33 -6.82 0.27 -16.85
N VAL A 34 -6.62 1.57 -16.65
CA VAL A 34 -6.08 2.48 -17.68
C VAL A 34 -4.71 2.01 -18.15
N VAL A 35 -3.79 1.71 -17.23
CA VAL A 35 -2.43 1.23 -17.60
C VAL A 35 -2.50 -0.10 -18.34
N LEU A 36 -3.34 -1.04 -17.90
CA LEU A 36 -3.53 -2.33 -18.59
C LEU A 36 -4.07 -2.15 -20.01
N VAL A 37 -5.05 -1.26 -20.21
CA VAL A 37 -5.59 -0.96 -21.55
C VAL A 37 -4.51 -0.35 -22.44
N VAL A 38 -3.71 0.58 -21.91
CA VAL A 38 -2.60 1.19 -22.66
C VAL A 38 -1.57 0.13 -23.07
N LEU A 39 -1.17 -0.75 -22.14
CA LEU A 39 -0.24 -1.85 -22.43
C LEU A 39 -0.82 -2.83 -23.46
N ALA A 40 -2.11 -3.16 -23.38
CA ALA A 40 -2.78 -4.01 -24.35
C ALA A 40 -2.81 -3.39 -25.76
N ARG A 41 -2.93 -2.06 -25.87
CA ARG A 41 -2.89 -1.34 -27.15
C ARG A 41 -1.49 -1.19 -27.72
N LEU A 42 -0.47 -1.05 -26.87
CA LEU A 42 0.94 -0.96 -27.28
C LEU A 42 1.52 -2.31 -27.74
N GLY A 43 0.89 -3.42 -27.37
CA GLY A 43 1.28 -4.77 -27.79
C GLY A 43 2.61 -5.23 -27.17
N SER A 44 3.25 -6.22 -27.81
CA SER A 44 4.50 -6.86 -27.36
C SER A 44 5.74 -5.96 -27.39
N SER A 45 5.59 -4.67 -27.72
CA SER A 45 6.68 -3.70 -27.75
C SER A 45 7.20 -3.33 -26.35
N VAL A 46 6.39 -3.55 -25.31
CA VAL A 46 6.75 -3.20 -23.93
C VAL A 46 7.36 -4.40 -23.21
N ASN A 47 8.62 -4.26 -22.80
CA ASN A 47 9.28 -5.25 -21.96
C ASN A 47 8.78 -5.17 -20.50
N VAL A 48 7.81 -6.03 -20.17
CA VAL A 48 7.21 -6.08 -18.83
C VAL A 48 7.97 -7.01 -17.88
N PHE A 49 8.20 -8.26 -18.32
CA PHE A 49 8.77 -9.35 -17.51
C PHE A 49 10.18 -9.78 -17.93
N GLY A 50 10.72 -9.25 -19.02
CA GLY A 50 12.10 -9.53 -19.43
C GLY A 50 13.12 -8.80 -18.54
N SER A 51 14.39 -9.10 -18.76
CA SER A 51 15.50 -8.44 -18.07
C SER A 51 15.42 -6.92 -18.26
N GLN A 52 15.66 -6.16 -17.18
CA GLN A 52 15.50 -4.69 -17.16
C GLN A 52 14.11 -4.20 -17.61
N GLY A 53 13.09 -5.07 -17.53
CA GLY A 53 11.70 -4.75 -17.82
C GLY A 53 11.05 -3.90 -16.74
N LEU A 54 9.76 -3.63 -16.90
CA LEU A 54 8.98 -2.87 -15.94
C LEU A 54 9.05 -3.47 -14.52
N LEU A 55 8.91 -4.79 -14.38
CA LEU A 55 8.90 -5.45 -13.08
C LEU A 55 10.22 -5.28 -12.33
N ASP A 56 11.36 -5.41 -13.02
CA ASP A 56 12.70 -5.30 -12.45
C ASP A 56 12.98 -3.87 -11.94
N ARG A 57 12.56 -2.85 -12.72
CA ARG A 57 12.66 -1.44 -12.31
C ARG A 57 11.77 -1.12 -11.11
N LEU A 58 10.53 -1.62 -11.12
CA LEU A 58 9.61 -1.42 -10.01
C LEU A 58 10.09 -2.16 -8.75
N LEU A 59 10.68 -3.34 -8.89
CA LEU A 59 11.31 -4.08 -7.78
C LEU A 59 12.40 -3.24 -7.11
N GLY A 60 13.35 -2.72 -7.89
CA GLY A 60 14.41 -1.85 -7.36
C GLY A 60 13.86 -0.61 -6.64
N PHE A 61 12.86 0.05 -7.21
CA PHE A 61 12.18 1.17 -6.57
C PHE A 61 11.51 0.77 -5.25
N THR A 62 10.78 -0.35 -5.23
CA THR A 62 9.99 -0.79 -4.08
C THR A 62 10.87 -1.24 -2.91
N GLN A 63 12.04 -1.80 -3.19
CA GLN A 63 13.03 -2.17 -2.16
C GLN A 63 13.50 -0.96 -1.35
N THR A 64 13.70 0.20 -2.00
CA THR A 64 14.06 1.44 -1.30
C THR A 64 12.91 1.99 -0.44
N LEU A 65 11.67 1.85 -0.92
CA LEU A 65 10.47 2.29 -0.22
C LEU A 65 10.22 1.52 1.07
N ALA A 66 10.54 0.22 1.12
CA ALA A 66 10.38 -0.58 2.34
C ALA A 66 11.17 0.01 3.51
N GLY A 67 12.44 0.39 3.28
CA GLY A 67 13.26 1.06 4.29
C GLY A 67 12.73 2.44 4.69
N PHE A 68 12.28 3.22 3.71
CA PHE A 68 11.65 4.52 3.95
C PHE A 68 10.40 4.42 4.84
N TYR A 69 9.51 3.45 4.58
CA TYR A 69 8.30 3.27 5.40
C TYR A 69 8.60 2.83 6.82
N ILE A 70 9.61 1.97 7.02
CA ILE A 70 10.06 1.59 8.38
C ILE A 70 10.61 2.81 9.11
N ALA A 71 11.42 3.65 8.45
CA ALA A 71 11.95 4.87 9.05
C ALA A 71 10.84 5.85 9.42
N ALA A 72 9.87 6.09 8.53
CA ALA A 72 8.71 6.93 8.80
C ALA A 72 7.87 6.37 9.96
N LEU A 73 7.65 5.06 10.00
CA LEU A 73 6.94 4.38 11.09
C LEU A 73 7.66 4.59 12.43
N ALA A 74 8.97 4.38 12.47
CA ALA A 74 9.78 4.60 13.67
C ALA A 74 9.71 6.05 14.13
N ALA A 75 9.87 7.02 13.22
CA ALA A 75 9.79 8.44 13.52
C ALA A 75 8.42 8.83 14.12
N VAL A 76 7.32 8.47 13.46
CA VAL A 76 5.96 8.78 13.96
C VAL A 76 5.67 8.05 15.27
N SER A 77 6.22 6.86 15.49
CA SER A 77 6.03 6.12 16.75
C SER A 77 6.80 6.72 17.91
N SER A 78 8.01 7.25 17.68
CA SER A 78 8.90 7.75 18.73
C SER A 78 8.78 9.24 18.99
N PHE A 79 8.23 10.04 18.06
CA PHE A 79 8.06 11.47 18.29
C PHE A 79 7.09 11.73 19.44
N ASN A 80 7.60 12.34 20.51
CA ASN A 80 6.81 12.75 21.66
C ASN A 80 6.14 14.11 21.40
N SER A 81 5.09 14.12 20.58
CA SER A 81 4.31 15.33 20.26
C SER A 81 2.85 15.15 20.68
N PRO A 82 2.34 15.98 21.62
CA PRO A 82 0.93 15.94 22.02
C PRO A 82 -0.04 16.11 20.86
N HIS A 83 0.37 16.78 19.77
CA HIS A 83 -0.47 16.94 18.57
C HIS A 83 -0.75 15.61 17.85
N LEU A 84 0.17 14.65 17.91
CA LEU A 84 -0.03 13.32 17.31
C LEU A 84 -1.00 12.45 18.11
N ASP A 85 -1.10 12.70 19.41
CA ASP A 85 -1.95 11.94 20.33
C ASP A 85 -3.39 12.47 20.38
N ARG A 86 -3.66 13.62 19.75
CA ARG A 86 -5.02 14.12 19.56
C ARG A 86 -5.83 13.20 18.66
N THR A 87 -7.10 13.04 19.01
CA THR A 87 -8.10 12.47 18.12
C THR A 87 -8.19 13.30 16.86
N MET A 88 -8.34 12.65 15.71
CA MET A 88 -8.54 13.36 14.45
C MET A 88 -9.81 14.24 14.49
N PRO A 89 -9.87 15.32 13.70
CA PRO A 89 -11.04 16.21 13.64
C PRO A 89 -12.32 15.46 13.28
N ASN A 90 -13.45 15.94 13.80
CA ASN A 90 -14.75 15.36 13.49
C ASN A 90 -15.11 15.66 12.01
N PRO A 91 -15.55 14.69 11.20
CA PRO A 91 -15.78 13.29 11.53
C PRO A 91 -14.49 12.46 11.67
N ALA A 92 -14.21 11.96 12.87
CA ALA A 92 -12.99 11.18 13.10
C ALA A 92 -13.10 9.77 12.46
N PRO A 93 -12.04 9.26 11.81
CA PRO A 93 -11.99 7.86 11.40
C PRO A 93 -12.02 6.95 12.62
N THR A 94 -12.65 5.79 12.44
CA THR A 94 -12.74 4.76 13.46
C THR A 94 -11.90 3.55 13.09
N MET A 95 -11.20 2.99 14.07
CA MET A 95 -10.33 1.84 13.92
C MET A 95 -10.65 0.78 14.98
N TYR A 96 -10.37 -0.48 14.67
CA TYR A 96 -10.48 -1.57 15.64
C TYR A 96 -9.14 -1.81 16.32
N ILE A 97 -9.12 -1.80 17.65
CA ILE A 97 -7.94 -2.11 18.46
C ILE A 97 -8.21 -3.35 19.29
N LYS A 98 -7.19 -4.19 19.47
CA LYS A 98 -7.26 -5.29 20.45
C LYS A 98 -6.81 -4.76 21.80
N TYR A 99 -7.73 -4.71 22.76
CA TYR A 99 -7.45 -4.35 24.15
C TYR A 99 -7.96 -5.47 25.05
N ASN A 100 -7.10 -6.02 25.92
CA ASN A 100 -7.41 -7.17 26.78
C ASN A 100 -8.01 -8.37 26.04
N GLY A 101 -7.52 -8.66 24.83
CA GLY A 101 -8.01 -9.78 24.01
C GLY A 101 -9.27 -9.49 23.19
N VAL A 102 -9.96 -8.38 23.44
CA VAL A 102 -11.22 -8.00 22.77
C VAL A 102 -10.97 -6.90 21.74
N MET A 103 -11.63 -7.02 20.58
CA MET A 103 -11.60 -5.97 19.55
C MET A 103 -12.59 -4.87 19.91
N GLN A 104 -12.09 -3.65 20.12
CA GLN A 104 -12.89 -2.47 20.43
C GLN A 104 -12.76 -1.43 19.32
N LYS A 105 -13.88 -0.81 18.95
CA LYS A 105 -13.91 0.28 17.96
C LYS A 105 -13.62 1.61 18.68
N VAL A 106 -12.57 2.30 18.27
CA VAL A 106 -12.14 3.57 18.86
C VAL A 106 -11.95 4.63 17.79
N ALA A 107 -12.10 5.90 18.16
CA ALA A 107 -11.70 7.03 17.31
C ALA A 107 -10.18 6.99 17.12
N ALA A 108 -9.72 7.14 15.89
CA ALA A 108 -8.30 7.11 15.57
C ALA A 108 -7.64 8.43 15.97
N THR A 109 -6.51 8.34 16.67
CA THR A 109 -5.59 9.47 16.84
C THR A 109 -4.74 9.63 15.58
N ARG A 110 -4.17 10.83 15.38
CA ARG A 110 -3.28 11.09 14.23
C ARG A 110 -2.11 10.08 14.19
N ARG A 111 -1.50 9.80 15.34
CA ARG A 111 -0.43 8.80 15.50
C ARG A 111 -0.88 7.43 15.04
N ARG A 112 -2.00 6.93 15.57
CA ARG A 112 -2.47 5.56 15.29
C ARG A 112 -2.84 5.36 13.83
N PHE A 113 -3.44 6.37 13.22
CA PHE A 113 -3.74 6.35 11.79
C PHE A 113 -2.45 6.27 10.96
N LEU A 114 -1.50 7.17 11.21
CA LEU A 114 -0.24 7.23 10.47
C LEU A 114 0.61 5.97 10.68
N THR A 115 0.73 5.46 11.91
CA THR A 115 1.49 4.23 12.16
C THR A 115 0.84 3.02 11.52
N SER A 116 -0.49 2.92 11.53
CA SER A 116 -1.21 1.85 10.83
C SER A 116 -1.00 1.92 9.31
N MET A 117 -1.03 3.13 8.73
CA MET A 117 -0.79 3.36 7.31
C MET A 117 0.64 3.02 6.88
N PHE A 118 1.67 3.46 7.61
CA PHE A 118 3.06 3.12 7.29
C PHE A 118 3.37 1.63 7.54
N ALA A 119 2.74 1.01 8.54
CA ALA A 119 2.83 -0.44 8.73
C ALA A 119 2.23 -1.20 7.53
N TYR A 120 1.07 -0.76 7.03
CA TYR A 120 0.47 -1.32 5.82
C TYR A 120 1.36 -1.16 4.58
N LEU A 121 1.87 0.05 4.33
CA LEU A 121 2.78 0.32 3.21
C LEU A 121 4.05 -0.53 3.27
N THR A 122 4.61 -0.68 4.48
CA THR A 122 5.76 -1.56 4.73
C THR A 122 5.43 -3.00 4.37
N ALA A 123 4.35 -3.56 4.92
CA ALA A 123 3.93 -4.92 4.65
C ALA A 123 3.67 -5.16 3.15
N LEU A 124 3.00 -4.23 2.48
CA LEU A 124 2.71 -4.30 1.06
C LEU A 124 4.01 -4.24 0.22
N SER A 125 4.97 -3.37 0.57
CA SER A 125 6.28 -3.32 -0.10
C SER A 125 7.08 -4.62 0.03
N PHE A 126 7.03 -5.26 1.20
CA PHE A 126 7.70 -6.55 1.42
C PHE A 126 7.05 -7.65 0.61
N LEU A 127 5.72 -7.76 0.65
CA LEU A 127 4.99 -8.77 -0.13
C LEU A 127 5.17 -8.56 -1.63
N PHE A 128 5.14 -7.31 -2.10
CA PHE A 128 5.41 -6.97 -3.50
C PHE A 128 6.80 -7.44 -3.91
N THR A 129 7.82 -7.12 -3.11
CA THR A 129 9.22 -7.49 -3.38
C THR A 129 9.38 -9.01 -3.44
N LEU A 130 8.82 -9.75 -2.48
CA LEU A 130 8.87 -11.22 -2.47
C LEU A 130 8.12 -11.82 -3.66
N ALA A 131 6.93 -11.32 -3.98
CA ALA A 131 6.15 -11.80 -5.12
C ALA A 131 6.86 -11.52 -6.45
N ALA A 132 7.49 -10.36 -6.61
CA ALA A 132 8.25 -9.99 -7.80
C ALA A 132 9.48 -10.90 -7.98
N ILE A 133 10.26 -11.11 -6.90
CA ILE A 133 11.40 -12.04 -6.93
C ILE A 133 10.93 -13.46 -7.28
N ALA A 134 9.88 -13.96 -6.62
CA ALA A 134 9.33 -15.28 -6.92
C ALA A 134 8.87 -15.39 -8.38
N THR A 135 8.25 -14.35 -8.92
CA THR A 135 7.82 -14.32 -10.32
C THR A 135 9.00 -14.37 -11.28
N LEU A 136 10.05 -13.56 -11.04
CA LEU A 136 11.25 -13.56 -11.89
C LEU A 136 12.00 -14.89 -11.85
N VAL A 137 12.06 -15.55 -10.69
CA VAL A 137 12.72 -16.85 -10.52
C VAL A 137 11.89 -18.00 -11.13
N LEU A 138 10.57 -17.97 -10.98
CA LEU A 138 9.69 -19.03 -11.48
C LEU A 138 9.36 -18.88 -12.97
N ALA A 139 9.38 -17.66 -13.52
CA ALA A 139 9.07 -17.39 -14.93
C ALA A 139 9.76 -18.34 -15.93
N PRO A 140 11.09 -18.61 -15.87
CA PRO A 140 11.73 -19.54 -16.80
C PRO A 140 11.35 -21.02 -16.57
N ALA A 141 10.88 -21.38 -15.38
CA ALA A 141 10.46 -22.75 -15.04
C ALA A 141 8.98 -23.03 -15.40
N LEU A 142 8.19 -21.99 -15.62
CA LEU A 142 6.77 -22.13 -15.98
C LEU A 142 6.63 -22.52 -17.46
N GLY A 143 5.83 -23.57 -17.74
CA GLY A 143 5.50 -23.95 -19.10
C GLY A 143 4.77 -22.84 -19.86
N LYS A 144 5.00 -22.74 -21.18
CA LYS A 144 4.46 -21.66 -22.06
C LYS A 144 2.94 -21.43 -21.92
N SER A 145 2.17 -22.50 -21.72
CA SER A 145 0.70 -22.45 -21.55
C SER A 145 0.26 -21.84 -20.21
N MET A 146 1.00 -22.13 -19.13
CA MET A 146 0.72 -21.56 -17.81
C MET A 146 1.19 -20.11 -17.74
N ALA A 147 2.33 -19.80 -18.37
CA ALA A 147 2.87 -18.45 -18.46
C ALA A 147 1.92 -17.48 -19.20
N SER A 148 1.30 -17.91 -20.31
CA SER A 148 0.37 -17.07 -21.06
C SER A 148 -0.92 -16.78 -20.30
N SER A 149 -1.47 -17.78 -19.60
CA SER A 149 -2.69 -17.65 -18.81
C SER A 149 -2.49 -16.74 -17.59
N LEU A 150 -1.31 -16.80 -16.96
CA LEU A 150 -1.01 -16.02 -15.76
C LEU A 150 -0.49 -14.61 -16.07
N HIS A 151 -0.12 -14.32 -17.32
CA HIS A 151 0.51 -13.06 -17.72
C HIS A 151 -0.34 -11.82 -17.39
N TRP A 152 -1.56 -11.73 -17.94
CA TRP A 152 -2.46 -10.60 -17.71
C TRP A 152 -2.94 -10.45 -16.27
N PRO A 153 -3.44 -11.51 -15.59
CA PRO A 153 -3.87 -11.38 -14.20
C PRO A 153 -2.70 -11.08 -13.25
N GLY A 154 -1.53 -11.69 -13.47
CA GLY A 154 -0.32 -11.39 -12.71
C GLY A 154 0.12 -9.93 -12.88
N LEU A 155 0.18 -9.46 -14.13
CA LEU A 155 0.49 -8.06 -14.43
C LEU A 155 -0.49 -7.08 -13.78
N GLY A 156 -1.80 -7.38 -13.87
CA GLY A 156 -2.83 -6.56 -13.22
C GLY A 156 -2.66 -6.50 -11.70
N MET A 157 -2.34 -7.61 -11.06
CA MET A 157 -2.08 -7.65 -9.62
C MET A 157 -0.85 -6.84 -9.23
N PHE A 158 0.25 -6.95 -9.98
CA PHE A 158 1.47 -6.16 -9.74
C PHE A 158 1.23 -4.66 -9.92
N LEU A 159 0.56 -4.28 -11.00
CA LEU A 159 0.21 -2.88 -11.27
C LEU A 159 -0.73 -2.32 -10.20
N PHE A 160 -1.72 -3.10 -9.78
CA PHE A 160 -2.62 -2.69 -8.71
C PHE A 160 -1.86 -2.45 -7.41
N ALA A 161 -0.99 -3.38 -7.01
CA ALA A 161 -0.21 -3.24 -5.78
C ALA A 161 0.69 -2.00 -5.80
N ILE A 162 1.43 -1.75 -6.88
CA ILE A 162 2.33 -0.59 -6.94
C ILE A 162 1.58 0.74 -7.02
N ILE A 163 0.46 0.80 -7.74
CA ILE A 163 -0.37 2.00 -7.84
C ILE A 163 -1.04 2.26 -6.48
N GLN A 164 -1.56 1.22 -5.82
CA GLN A 164 -2.12 1.34 -4.49
C GLN A 164 -1.09 1.86 -3.48
N MET A 165 0.12 1.29 -3.47
CA MET A 165 1.23 1.79 -2.66
C MET A 165 1.47 3.26 -2.92
N THR A 166 1.53 3.66 -4.19
CA THR A 166 1.76 5.06 -4.60
C THR A 166 0.66 5.98 -4.06
N CYS A 167 -0.61 5.65 -4.28
CA CYS A 167 -1.75 6.44 -3.79
C CYS A 167 -1.72 6.59 -2.26
N VAL A 168 -1.49 5.51 -1.52
CA VAL A 168 -1.46 5.54 -0.05
C VAL A 168 -0.23 6.30 0.46
N THR A 169 0.90 6.23 -0.24
CA THR A 169 2.10 7.02 0.10
C THR A 169 1.87 8.51 -0.08
N PHE A 170 1.29 8.94 -1.21
CA PHE A 170 0.92 10.34 -1.39
C PHE A 170 -0.07 10.82 -0.33
N TRP A 171 -1.04 9.96 0.03
CA TRP A 171 -1.98 10.28 1.10
C TRP A 171 -1.26 10.45 2.45
N GLY A 172 -0.28 9.60 2.73
CA GLY A 172 0.54 9.72 3.93
C GLY A 172 1.43 10.94 3.96
N LEU A 173 2.03 11.31 2.83
CA LEU A 173 2.82 12.53 2.68
C LEU A 173 1.97 13.78 2.87
N PHE A 174 0.75 13.82 2.32
CA PHE A 174 -0.22 14.89 2.57
C PHE A 174 -0.53 15.02 4.07
N TYR A 175 -0.73 13.91 4.77
CA TYR A 175 -0.99 13.95 6.20
C TYR A 175 0.20 14.46 7.03
N LEU A 176 1.42 14.04 6.68
CA LEU A 176 2.64 14.48 7.37
C LEU A 176 3.03 15.92 7.05
N GLY A 177 2.97 16.30 5.77
CA GLY A 177 3.45 17.59 5.29
C GLY A 177 2.47 18.74 5.52
N GLU A 178 1.16 18.47 5.49
CA GLU A 178 0.15 19.52 5.59
C GLU A 178 -0.69 19.36 6.86
N ARG A 179 -1.46 18.28 6.97
CA ARG A 179 -2.45 18.10 8.06
C ARG A 179 -1.85 18.04 9.46
N MET A 180 -0.60 17.61 9.60
CA MET A 180 0.07 17.58 10.89
C MET A 180 0.38 19.00 11.40
N LEU A 181 0.63 19.94 10.48
CA LEU A 181 1.00 21.32 10.76
C LEU A 181 -0.19 22.28 10.75
N THR A 182 -1.27 21.95 10.05
CA THR A 182 -2.49 22.77 10.05
C THR A 182 -3.15 22.77 11.44
N PRO A 183 -3.40 23.95 12.04
CA PRO A 183 -4.24 24.06 13.23
C PRO A 183 -5.67 23.57 12.93
N ASP A 184 -6.30 22.92 13.91
CA ASP A 184 -7.71 22.47 13.82
C ASP A 184 -8.69 23.64 13.89
#